data_AF-A0AA42YZE9-F1
#
_entry.id   AF-A0AA42YZE9-F1
#
_cell.length_a   1.000
_cell.length_b   1.000
_cell.length_c   1.000
_cell.angle_alpha   90.00
_cell.angle_beta   90.00
_cell.angle_gamma   90.00
#
_symmetry.space_group_name_H-M   'P 1'
#
loop_
_entity.id
_entity.type
_entity.pdbx_description
1 polymer ?
#
loop_
_entity_poly.entity_id
_entity_poly.type
_entity_poly.pdbx_seq_one_letter_code
_entity_poly.pdbx_strand_id
1 'polypeptide(L)'
;MAAPSGESPYRGPFGVLRRIDDWIFALEMGILWTFLGVSCAMVFLDVVYRRLAAPDSKVADLTSRILGIDSPEGIERLTIAAPIASVVIGVGLLYFAFWTAEQHAAAGGETSKSKPVIYTILSAAALGALGWIMIQRSFESRWFYMLLYGLCSAPWLYGLIRNRDPHWPRKIFAFAVTTALFVIIAINYFPDGYSWSKELSLIMLLWVGFIGASVCAHEGKHIQMGALKRIVPPSLARWSEAIGFLFTAAFCFFIALLGYIYAKEALTLEGRFEQTNIPDWIATIAVPAAFAMTMLRYIGAAVSAVLGGSYGAAPQEEALVAATQKKATTQGAQE
;
A
#
# COMPACT_ATOMS: atom_id res chain seq x y z
N MET A 1 0.22 19.13 19.55
CA MET A 1 0.11 19.48 18.12
C MET A 1 0.52 20.94 17.97
N ALA A 2 1.77 21.20 17.57
CA ALA A 2 2.20 22.57 17.30
C ALA A 2 1.53 23.07 16.01
N ALA A 3 0.93 24.25 16.06
CA ALA A 3 0.31 24.88 14.90
C ALA A 3 1.33 25.03 13.76
N PRO A 4 0.95 24.75 12.50
CA PRO A 4 1.86 24.89 11.37
C PRO A 4 2.29 26.36 11.25
N SER A 5 3.60 26.60 11.31
CA SER A 5 4.22 27.89 11.08
C SER A 5 3.75 28.45 9.72
N GLY A 6 3.27 29.70 9.72
CA GLY A 6 2.71 30.39 8.55
C GLY A 6 3.68 30.71 7.40
N GLU A 7 4.86 30.10 7.35
CA GLU A 7 5.72 30.14 6.17
C GLU A 7 5.50 28.88 5.34
N SER A 8 4.98 29.09 4.13
CA SER A 8 4.79 28.01 3.16
C SER A 8 6.11 27.26 2.94
N PRO A 9 6.14 25.92 3.09
CA PRO A 9 7.34 25.10 2.87
C PRO A 9 7.85 25.15 1.42
N TYR A 10 7.14 25.87 0.54
CA TYR A 10 7.49 26.13 -0.85
C TYR A 10 8.27 27.44 -1.06
N ARG A 11 8.70 28.14 0.00
CA ARG A 11 9.54 29.34 -0.15
C ARG A 11 11.01 28.95 -0.28
N GLY A 12 11.70 29.50 -1.29
CA GLY A 12 13.13 29.27 -1.56
C GLY A 12 13.42 28.65 -2.95
N PRO A 13 14.69 28.50 -3.34
CA PRO A 13 15.10 28.01 -4.66
C PRO A 13 14.63 26.56 -4.95
N PHE A 14 14.40 25.76 -3.90
CA PHE A 14 13.91 24.39 -3.99
C PHE A 14 12.39 24.24 -3.84
N GLY A 15 11.65 25.34 -3.72
CA GLY A 15 10.21 25.30 -3.48
C GLY A 15 9.40 24.69 -4.63
N VAL A 16 9.85 24.88 -5.87
CA VAL A 16 9.23 24.28 -7.07
C VAL A 16 9.48 22.76 -7.09
N LEU A 17 10.71 22.34 -6.80
CA LEU A 17 11.08 20.92 -6.73
C LEU A 17 10.25 20.20 -5.65
N ARG A 18 10.16 20.78 -4.45
CA ARG A 18 9.35 20.24 -3.35
C ARG A 18 7.86 20.15 -3.70
N ARG A 19 7.34 21.13 -4.44
CA ARG A 19 5.95 21.10 -4.90
C ARG A 19 5.69 19.96 -5.87
N ILE A 20 6.56 19.78 -6.87
CA ILE A 20 6.45 18.68 -7.83
C ILE A 20 6.54 17.34 -7.09
N ASP A 21 7.51 17.23 -6.18
CA ASP A 21 7.73 16.01 -5.42
C ASP A 21 6.56 15.65 -4.50
N ASP A 22 5.91 16.63 -3.86
CA ASP A 22 4.68 16.43 -3.08
C ASP A 22 3.49 15.92 -3.93
N TRP A 23 3.40 16.35 -5.19
CA TRP A 23 2.38 15.86 -6.12
C TRP A 23 2.66 14.42 -6.54
N ILE A 24 3.92 14.12 -6.82
CA ILE A 24 4.38 12.76 -7.13
C ILE A 24 4.13 11.85 -5.94
N PHE A 25 4.49 12.27 -4.72
CA PHE A 25 4.22 11.54 -3.49
C PHE A 25 2.73 11.25 -3.30
N ALA A 26 1.85 12.24 -3.55
CA ALA A 26 0.41 12.02 -3.46
C ALA A 26 -0.04 10.94 -4.46
N LEU A 27 0.48 10.94 -5.68
CA LEU A 27 0.21 9.93 -6.69
C LEU A 27 0.74 8.55 -6.29
N GLU A 28 1.99 8.46 -5.85
CA GLU A 28 2.62 7.23 -5.34
C GLU A 28 1.79 6.63 -4.21
N MET A 29 1.38 7.44 -3.23
CA MET A 29 0.51 6.99 -2.14
C MET A 29 -0.83 6.49 -2.68
N GLY A 30 -1.46 7.18 -3.62
CA GLY A 30 -2.70 6.72 -4.25
C GLY A 30 -2.54 5.35 -4.93
N ILE A 31 -1.41 5.12 -5.62
CA ILE A 31 -1.07 3.83 -6.23
C ILE A 31 -0.90 2.78 -5.14
N LEU A 32 -0.10 3.06 -4.09
CA LEU A 32 0.14 2.13 -2.98
C LEU A 32 -1.15 1.70 -2.29
N TRP A 33 -2.00 2.64 -1.90
CA TRP A 33 -3.28 2.34 -1.24
C TRP A 33 -4.20 1.51 -2.14
N THR A 34 -4.27 1.87 -3.43
CA THR A 34 -5.09 1.14 -4.41
C THR A 34 -4.57 -0.27 -4.63
N PHE A 35 -3.27 -0.42 -4.92
CA PHE A 35 -2.67 -1.72 -5.23
C PHE A 35 -2.64 -2.64 -4.02
N LEU A 36 -2.33 -2.12 -2.84
CA LEU A 36 -2.34 -2.91 -1.61
C LEU A 36 -3.76 -3.33 -1.21
N GLY A 37 -4.73 -2.42 -1.29
CA GLY A 37 -6.13 -2.72 -0.99
C GLY A 37 -6.73 -3.74 -1.96
N VAL A 38 -6.53 -3.52 -3.27
CA VAL A 38 -7.03 -4.42 -4.32
C VAL A 38 -6.33 -5.79 -4.25
N SER A 39 -5.00 -5.85 -4.09
CA SER A 39 -4.29 -7.13 -3.99
C SER A 39 -4.72 -7.94 -2.77
N CYS A 40 -4.94 -7.28 -1.61
CA CYS A 40 -5.47 -7.94 -0.43
C CYS A 40 -6.87 -8.54 -0.70
N ALA A 41 -7.76 -7.77 -1.33
CA ALA A 41 -9.07 -8.25 -1.74
C ALA A 41 -8.97 -9.40 -2.75
N MET A 42 -8.08 -9.32 -3.74
CA MET A 42 -7.84 -10.39 -4.72
C MET A 42 -7.41 -11.70 -4.06
N VAL A 43 -6.40 -11.66 -3.18
CA VAL A 43 -5.91 -12.85 -2.47
C VAL A 43 -7.01 -13.44 -1.59
N PHE A 44 -7.75 -12.58 -0.87
CA PHE A 44 -8.88 -13.04 -0.06
C PHE A 44 -9.94 -13.74 -0.90
N LEU A 45 -10.32 -13.15 -2.03
CA LEU A 45 -11.33 -13.71 -2.92
C LEU A 45 -10.86 -14.97 -3.64
N ASP A 46 -9.60 -15.09 -4.06
CA ASP A 46 -9.04 -16.34 -4.57
C ASP A 46 -9.18 -17.47 -3.54
N VAL A 47 -8.85 -17.19 -2.27
CA VAL A 47 -8.99 -18.15 -1.18
C VAL A 47 -10.45 -18.54 -0.97
N VAL A 48 -11.38 -17.56 -0.93
CA VAL A 48 -12.81 -17.81 -0.77
C VAL A 48 -13.35 -18.63 -1.94
N TYR A 49 -13.04 -18.24 -3.18
CA TYR A 49 -13.48 -18.94 -4.38
C TYR A 49 -12.99 -20.40 -4.40
N ARG A 50 -11.71 -20.64 -4.11
CA ARG A 50 -11.16 -22.00 -4.03
C ARG A 50 -11.80 -22.84 -2.91
N ARG A 51 -12.34 -22.21 -1.87
CA ARG A 51 -13.07 -22.90 -0.80
C ARG A 51 -14.50 -23.22 -1.19
N LEU A 52 -15.17 -22.32 -1.92
CA LEU A 52 -16.55 -22.51 -2.38
C LEU A 52 -16.65 -23.43 -3.59
N ALA A 53 -15.65 -23.42 -4.47
CA ALA A 53 -15.64 -24.17 -5.73
C ALA A 53 -14.98 -25.57 -5.62
N ALA A 54 -14.32 -25.89 -4.50
CA ALA A 54 -13.72 -27.21 -4.31
C ALA A 54 -14.82 -28.26 -4.08
N PRO A 55 -14.90 -29.34 -4.89
CA PRO A 55 -15.83 -30.44 -4.67
C PRO A 55 -15.50 -31.23 -3.38
N ASP A 56 -14.23 -31.20 -2.95
CA ASP A 56 -13.76 -31.89 -1.75
C ASP A 56 -13.38 -30.91 -0.63
N SER A 57 -13.85 -31.18 0.58
CA SER A 57 -13.50 -30.39 1.76
C SER A 57 -12.03 -30.60 2.12
N LYS A 58 -11.15 -29.67 1.76
CA LYS A 58 -9.75 -29.65 2.22
C LYS A 58 -9.61 -29.64 3.75
N VAL A 59 -10.65 -29.18 4.46
CA VAL A 59 -10.69 -29.26 5.94
C VAL A 59 -10.94 -30.70 6.36
N ALA A 60 -11.82 -31.44 5.68
CA ALA A 60 -12.01 -32.87 5.91
C ALA A 60 -10.72 -33.66 5.67
N ASP A 61 -9.97 -33.37 4.59
CA ASP A 61 -8.68 -34.01 4.30
C ASP A 61 -7.59 -33.66 5.33
N LEU A 62 -7.55 -32.41 5.82
CA LEU A 62 -6.61 -32.03 6.87
C LEU A 62 -6.99 -32.70 8.20
N THR A 63 -8.27 -32.75 8.54
CA THR A 63 -8.77 -33.34 9.79
C THR A 63 -8.66 -34.87 9.77
N SER A 64 -8.87 -35.54 8.63
CA SER A 64 -8.65 -36.98 8.51
C SER A 64 -7.17 -37.34 8.72
N ARG A 65 -6.24 -36.55 8.17
CA ARG A 65 -4.79 -36.72 8.39
C ARG A 65 -4.36 -36.47 9.83
N ILE A 66 -4.94 -35.47 10.49
CA ILE A 66 -4.62 -35.14 11.89
C ILE A 66 -5.19 -36.20 12.85
N LEU A 67 -6.40 -36.70 12.58
CA LEU A 67 -7.08 -37.67 13.44
C LEU A 67 -6.78 -39.13 13.06
N GLY A 68 -6.05 -39.38 11.97
CA GLY A 68 -5.72 -40.73 11.49
C GLY A 68 -6.94 -41.54 11.06
N ILE A 69 -7.95 -40.88 10.47
CA ILE A 69 -9.22 -41.51 10.09
C ILE A 69 -9.17 -41.88 8.60
N ASP A 70 -8.85 -43.13 8.31
CA ASP A 70 -8.80 -43.69 6.95
C ASP A 70 -10.06 -44.50 6.57
N SER A 71 -11.06 -44.58 7.47
CA SER A 71 -12.28 -45.34 7.20
C SER A 71 -13.21 -44.60 6.22
N PRO A 72 -13.80 -45.30 5.21
CA PRO A 72 -14.69 -44.68 4.24
C PRO A 72 -15.88 -43.93 4.87
N GLU A 73 -16.47 -44.50 5.93
CA GLU A 73 -17.55 -43.86 6.70
C GLU A 73 -17.08 -42.63 7.50
N GLY A 74 -15.83 -42.63 7.96
CA GLY A 74 -15.22 -41.49 8.66
C GLY A 74 -15.04 -40.31 7.71
N ILE A 75 -14.50 -40.56 6.51
CA ILE A 75 -14.31 -39.55 5.46
C ILE A 75 -15.65 -38.95 5.02
N GLU A 76 -16.69 -39.77 4.86
CA GLU A 76 -18.04 -39.27 4.49
C GLU A 76 -18.61 -38.33 5.55
N ARG A 77 -18.54 -38.69 6.84
CA ARG A 77 -18.97 -37.82 7.95
C ARG A 77 -18.15 -36.53 8.02
N LEU A 78 -16.84 -36.61 7.81
CA LEU A 78 -15.95 -35.46 7.80
C LEU A 78 -16.25 -34.51 6.65
N THR A 79 -16.60 -35.03 5.47
CA THR A 79 -16.96 -34.21 4.31
C THR A 79 -18.19 -33.34 4.57
N ILE A 80 -19.15 -33.82 5.37
CA ILE A 80 -20.35 -33.06 5.77
C ILE A 80 -20.07 -32.15 6.98
N ALA A 81 -19.36 -32.65 8.00
CA ALA A 81 -19.16 -31.93 9.26
C ALA A 81 -18.11 -30.80 9.15
N ALA A 82 -17.05 -30.99 8.35
CA ALA A 82 -15.94 -30.06 8.28
C ALA A 82 -16.31 -28.68 7.70
N PRO A 83 -17.13 -28.56 6.64
CA PRO A 83 -17.63 -27.26 6.18
C PRO A 83 -18.44 -26.53 7.25
N ILE A 84 -19.34 -27.23 7.95
CA ILE A 84 -20.17 -26.64 9.02
C ILE A 84 -19.29 -26.13 10.17
N ALA A 85 -18.33 -26.96 10.60
CA ALA A 85 -17.37 -26.57 11.64
C ALA A 85 -16.56 -25.32 11.23
N SER A 86 -16.15 -25.23 9.95
CA SER A 86 -15.40 -24.07 9.45
C SER A 86 -16.23 -22.77 9.49
N VAL A 87 -17.53 -22.84 9.18
CA VAL A 87 -18.44 -21.69 9.27
C VAL A 87 -18.63 -21.28 10.73
N VAL A 88 -18.86 -22.24 11.63
CA VAL A 88 -19.02 -21.97 13.07
C VAL A 88 -17.76 -21.31 13.66
N ILE A 89 -16.58 -21.85 13.35
CA ILE A 89 -15.30 -21.28 13.77
C ILE A 89 -15.13 -19.87 13.18
N GLY A 90 -15.45 -19.67 11.90
CA GLY A 90 -15.38 -18.38 11.24
C GLY A 90 -16.26 -17.32 11.90
N VAL A 91 -17.51 -17.65 12.21
CA VAL A 91 -18.43 -16.74 12.94
C VAL A 91 -17.92 -16.47 14.35
N GLY A 92 -17.38 -17.47 15.05
CA GLY A 92 -16.76 -17.30 16.37
C GLY A 92 -15.55 -16.35 16.35
N LEU A 93 -14.69 -16.44 15.33
CA LEU A 93 -13.55 -15.55 15.15
C LEU A 93 -13.99 -14.11 14.82
N LEU A 94 -15.03 -13.94 14.00
CA LEU A 94 -15.60 -12.62 13.71
C LEU A 94 -16.15 -11.97 14.99
N TYR A 95 -16.89 -12.75 15.81
CA TYR A 95 -17.36 -12.28 17.11
C TYR A 95 -16.23 -11.86 18.02
N PHE A 96 -15.20 -12.71 18.15
CA PHE A 96 -14.03 -12.40 18.96
C PHE A 96 -13.34 -11.11 18.48
N ALA A 97 -13.16 -10.94 17.17
CA ALA A 97 -12.53 -9.74 16.60
C ALA A 97 -13.31 -8.45 16.93
N PHE A 98 -14.63 -8.43 16.74
CA PHE A 98 -15.44 -7.25 17.07
C PHE A 98 -15.55 -7.00 18.57
N TRP A 99 -15.57 -8.06 19.37
CA TRP A 99 -15.54 -7.96 20.82
C TRP A 99 -14.23 -7.34 21.31
N THR A 100 -13.09 -7.80 20.81
CA THR A 100 -11.78 -7.22 21.13
C THR A 100 -11.66 -5.77 20.64
N ALA A 101 -12.18 -5.46 19.45
CA ALA A 101 -12.18 -4.09 18.92
C ALA A 101 -13.02 -3.13 19.80
N GLU A 102 -14.21 -3.54 20.24
CA GLU A 102 -15.04 -2.73 21.14
C GLU A 102 -14.36 -2.55 22.50
N GLN A 103 -13.66 -3.56 23.03
CA GLN A 103 -12.91 -3.41 24.28
C GLN A 103 -11.79 -2.39 24.18
N HIS A 104 -11.03 -2.38 23.08
CA HIS A 104 -9.99 -1.38 22.87
C HIS A 104 -10.55 0.01 22.59
N ALA A 105 -11.68 0.12 21.88
CA ALA A 105 -12.36 1.39 21.64
C ALA A 105 -12.98 1.98 22.92
N ALA A 106 -13.45 1.11 23.83
CA ALA A 106 -14.09 1.48 25.08
C ALA A 106 -13.11 1.67 26.26
N ALA A 107 -11.79 1.79 26.00
CA ALA A 107 -10.76 2.00 27.04
C ALA A 107 -10.89 3.31 27.87
N GLY A 108 -12.04 4.00 27.78
CA GLY A 108 -12.44 5.11 28.65
C GLY A 108 -13.97 5.31 28.75
N GLY A 109 -14.81 4.31 28.43
CA GLY A 109 -16.28 4.43 28.43
C GLY A 109 -17.03 3.11 28.65
N GLU A 110 -18.37 3.13 28.66
CA GLU A 110 -19.21 1.93 28.84
C GLU A 110 -19.13 0.99 27.62
N THR A 111 -18.88 -0.29 27.88
CA THR A 111 -18.83 -1.33 26.84
C THR A 111 -20.25 -1.76 26.45
N SER A 112 -20.59 -1.66 25.17
CA SER A 112 -21.88 -2.12 24.66
C SER A 112 -21.81 -3.60 24.27
N LYS A 113 -22.57 -4.47 24.96
CA LYS A 113 -22.61 -5.92 24.65
C LYS A 113 -23.32 -6.26 23.34
N SER A 114 -24.19 -5.39 22.83
CA SER A 114 -24.99 -5.65 21.63
C SER A 114 -24.26 -5.33 20.32
N LYS A 115 -23.38 -4.32 20.30
CA LYS A 115 -22.66 -3.91 19.08
C LYS A 115 -21.80 -5.03 18.48
N PRO A 116 -20.98 -5.78 19.25
CA PRO A 116 -20.17 -6.86 18.68
C PRO A 116 -21.01 -7.94 18.00
N VAL A 117 -22.16 -8.29 18.59
CA VAL A 117 -23.08 -9.28 18.03
C VAL A 117 -23.68 -8.80 16.72
N ILE A 118 -24.16 -7.55 16.68
CA ILE A 118 -24.75 -6.94 15.47
C ILE A 118 -23.71 -6.90 14.34
N TYR A 119 -22.50 -6.42 14.61
CA TYR A 119 -21.43 -6.37 13.61
C TYR A 119 -21.01 -7.74 13.11
N THR A 120 -21.01 -8.75 13.99
CA THR A 120 -20.73 -10.15 13.60
C THR A 120 -21.77 -10.68 12.63
N ILE A 121 -23.06 -10.54 12.97
CA ILE A 121 -24.17 -11.00 12.12
C ILE A 121 -24.13 -10.28 10.77
N LEU A 122 -23.95 -8.96 10.78
CA LEU A 122 -23.93 -8.15 9.56
C LEU A 122 -22.72 -8.51 8.69
N SER A 123 -21.54 -8.69 9.28
CA SER A 123 -20.32 -9.07 8.55
C SER A 123 -20.40 -10.49 7.99
N ALA A 124 -20.95 -11.44 8.77
CA ALA A 124 -21.16 -12.81 8.31
C ALA A 124 -22.18 -12.86 7.16
N ALA A 125 -23.28 -12.11 7.26
CA ALA A 125 -24.25 -11.98 6.18
C ALA A 125 -23.64 -11.34 4.93
N ALA A 126 -22.82 -10.29 5.09
CA ALA A 126 -22.12 -9.65 3.98
C ALA A 126 -21.13 -10.59 3.29
N LEU A 127 -20.32 -11.33 4.05
CA LEU A 127 -19.40 -12.33 3.50
C LEU A 127 -20.13 -13.49 2.80
N GLY A 128 -21.24 -13.95 3.36
CA GLY A 128 -22.10 -14.95 2.73
C GLY A 128 -22.71 -14.46 1.42
N ALA A 129 -23.20 -13.22 1.39
CA ALA A 129 -23.72 -12.59 0.17
C ALA A 129 -22.62 -12.41 -0.89
N LEU A 130 -21.42 -11.98 -0.49
CA LEU A 130 -20.27 -11.91 -1.39
C LEU A 130 -19.93 -13.28 -1.98
N GLY A 131 -19.82 -14.32 -1.14
CA GLY A 131 -19.56 -15.68 -1.59
C GLY A 131 -20.65 -16.23 -2.53
N TRP A 132 -21.91 -15.93 -2.24
CA TRP A 132 -23.03 -16.29 -3.11
C TRP A 132 -22.93 -15.66 -4.49
N ILE A 133 -22.62 -14.36 -4.56
CA ILE A 133 -22.41 -13.64 -5.83
C ILE A 133 -21.26 -14.26 -6.62
N MET A 134 -20.17 -14.65 -5.96
CA MET A 134 -19.00 -15.25 -6.63
C MET A 134 -19.28 -16.61 -7.28
N ILE A 135 -20.26 -17.36 -6.79
CA ILE A 135 -20.65 -18.67 -7.37
C ILE A 135 -21.57 -18.47 -8.59
N GLN A 136 -22.21 -17.32 -8.73
CA GLN A 136 -23.10 -17.06 -9.85
C GLN A 136 -22.30 -16.97 -11.16
N ARG A 137 -22.54 -17.95 -12.05
CA ARG A 137 -21.89 -18.05 -13.36
C ARG A 137 -22.19 -16.87 -14.30
N SER A 138 -23.21 -16.08 -14.00
CA SER A 138 -23.63 -14.92 -14.79
C SER A 138 -22.89 -13.62 -14.44
N PHE A 139 -22.10 -13.59 -13.36
CA PHE A 139 -21.44 -12.37 -12.91
C PHE A 139 -19.94 -12.41 -13.24
N GLU A 140 -19.51 -11.55 -14.16
CA GLU A 140 -18.09 -11.43 -14.49
C GLU A 140 -17.31 -10.88 -13.29
N SER A 141 -16.14 -11.45 -13.06
CA SER A 141 -15.25 -11.09 -11.94
C SER A 141 -14.86 -9.61 -11.94
N ARG A 142 -14.76 -8.98 -13.11
CA ARG A 142 -14.32 -7.58 -13.29
C ARG A 142 -15.27 -6.61 -12.60
N TRP A 143 -16.58 -6.77 -12.84
CA TRP A 143 -17.62 -5.97 -12.21
C TRP A 143 -17.65 -6.18 -10.69
N PHE A 144 -17.37 -7.40 -10.25
CA PHE A 144 -17.24 -7.71 -8.83
C PHE A 144 -16.10 -6.94 -8.16
N TYR A 145 -14.91 -6.96 -8.76
CA TYR A 145 -13.76 -6.19 -8.26
C TYR A 145 -13.99 -4.68 -8.30
N MET A 146 -14.66 -4.15 -9.33
CA MET A 146 -15.00 -2.73 -9.43
C MET A 146 -16.01 -2.31 -8.35
N LEU A 147 -17.04 -3.12 -8.12
CA LEU A 147 -18.02 -2.88 -7.06
C LEU A 147 -17.34 -2.88 -5.69
N LEU A 148 -16.49 -3.86 -5.42
CA LEU A 148 -15.77 -3.96 -4.15
C LEU A 148 -14.83 -2.76 -3.95
N TYR A 149 -14.10 -2.35 -5.00
CA TYR A 149 -13.26 -1.15 -4.95
C TYR A 149 -14.07 0.10 -4.64
N GLY A 150 -15.23 0.27 -5.27
CA GLY A 150 -16.14 1.40 -5.00
C GLY A 150 -16.66 1.40 -3.56
N LEU A 151 -17.10 0.25 -3.04
CA LEU A 151 -17.57 0.12 -1.66
C LEU A 151 -16.47 0.41 -0.63
N CYS A 152 -15.24 -0.02 -0.89
CA CYS A 152 -14.11 0.24 0.02
C CYS A 152 -13.62 1.69 -0.04
N SER A 153 -13.65 2.32 -1.21
CA SER A 153 -13.14 3.69 -1.40
C SER A 153 -14.14 4.78 -1.05
N ALA A 154 -15.44 4.51 -1.14
CA ALA A 154 -16.50 5.50 -0.88
C ALA A 154 -16.48 6.09 0.55
N PRO A 155 -16.35 5.31 1.64
CA PRO A 155 -16.27 5.86 3.00
C PRO A 155 -15.04 6.75 3.20
N TRP A 156 -13.91 6.37 2.60
CA TRP A 156 -12.68 7.15 2.65
C TRP A 156 -12.83 8.48 1.90
N LEU A 157 -13.41 8.45 0.70
CA LEU A 157 -13.65 9.65 -0.11
C LEU A 157 -14.64 10.60 0.60
N TYR A 158 -15.70 10.06 1.19
CA TYR A 158 -16.65 10.84 1.99
C TYR A 158 -15.96 11.50 3.19
N GLY A 159 -15.12 10.76 3.92
CA GLY A 159 -14.33 11.30 5.04
C GLY A 159 -13.37 12.41 4.60
N LEU A 160 -12.72 12.25 3.44
CA LEU A 160 -11.80 13.23 2.89
C LEU A 160 -12.49 14.57 2.55
N ILE A 161 -13.67 14.51 1.93
CA ILE A 161 -14.46 15.69 1.58
C ILE A 161 -15.01 16.37 2.83
N ARG A 162 -15.45 15.58 3.83
CA ARG A 162 -16.04 16.10 5.07
C ARG A 162 -15.02 16.79 5.98
N ASN A 163 -13.83 16.21 6.11
CA ASN A 163 -12.81 16.72 7.04
C ASN A 163 -12.04 17.94 6.50
N ARG A 164 -12.22 18.33 5.23
CA ARG A 164 -11.61 19.52 4.60
C ARG A 164 -10.11 19.64 4.88
N ASP A 165 -9.38 18.54 4.70
CA ASP A 165 -7.92 18.52 4.87
C ASP A 165 -7.26 19.65 4.05
N PRO A 166 -6.25 20.37 4.58
CA PRO A 166 -5.57 21.46 3.85
C PRO A 166 -5.00 21.03 2.49
N HIS A 167 -4.73 19.73 2.32
CA HIS A 167 -4.15 19.13 1.12
C HIS A 167 -5.14 18.23 0.35
N TRP A 168 -6.44 18.35 0.61
CA TRP A 168 -7.48 17.55 -0.04
C TRP A 168 -7.47 17.54 -1.58
N PRO A 169 -7.08 18.62 -2.32
CA PRO A 169 -7.12 18.59 -3.78
C PRO A 169 -6.10 17.61 -4.37
N ARG A 170 -4.92 17.49 -3.73
CA ARG A 170 -3.86 16.57 -4.17
C ARG A 170 -4.28 15.12 -3.96
N LYS A 171 -4.89 14.83 -2.81
CA LYS A 171 -5.41 13.50 -2.47
C LYS A 171 -6.53 13.07 -3.42
N ILE A 172 -7.45 13.98 -3.77
CA ILE A 172 -8.51 13.71 -4.75
C ILE A 172 -7.94 13.48 -6.14
N PHE A 173 -6.99 14.31 -6.59
CA PHE A 173 -6.34 14.12 -7.87
C PHE A 173 -5.65 12.76 -7.96
N ALA A 174 -4.85 12.40 -6.96
CA ALA A 174 -4.20 11.10 -6.89
C ALA A 174 -5.22 9.96 -6.94
N PHE A 175 -6.29 10.05 -6.15
CA PHE A 175 -7.36 9.06 -6.13
C PHE A 175 -8.06 8.93 -7.49
N ALA A 176 -8.34 10.04 -8.17
CA ALA A 176 -8.98 10.05 -9.49
C ALA A 176 -8.09 9.37 -10.54
N VAL A 177 -6.80 9.70 -10.56
CA VAL A 177 -5.83 9.10 -11.49
C VAL A 177 -5.68 7.60 -11.23
N THR A 178 -5.56 7.18 -9.97
CA THR A 178 -5.37 5.77 -9.62
C THR A 178 -6.63 4.95 -9.85
N THR A 179 -7.80 5.53 -9.59
CA THR A 179 -9.10 4.90 -9.91
C THR A 179 -9.24 4.72 -11.42
N ALA A 180 -8.94 5.75 -12.21
CA ALA A 180 -9.00 5.65 -13.67
C ALA A 180 -8.05 4.58 -14.20
N LEU A 181 -6.81 4.53 -13.69
CA LEU A 181 -5.84 3.49 -14.04
C LEU A 181 -6.37 2.08 -13.68
N PHE A 182 -6.91 1.91 -12.48
CA PHE A 182 -7.48 0.63 -12.04
C PHE A 182 -8.65 0.20 -12.92
N VAL A 183 -9.57 1.12 -13.27
CA VAL A 183 -10.71 0.84 -14.15
C VAL A 183 -10.25 0.43 -15.55
N ILE A 184 -9.27 1.12 -16.12
CA ILE A 184 -8.69 0.77 -17.43
C ILE A 184 -8.09 -0.64 -17.39
N ILE A 185 -7.33 -0.97 -16.34
CA ILE A 185 -6.73 -2.30 -16.20
C ILE A 185 -7.82 -3.36 -16.04
N ALA A 186 -8.82 -3.10 -15.20
CA ALA A 186 -9.91 -4.05 -14.92
C ALA A 186 -10.74 -4.38 -16.17
N ILE A 187 -11.04 -3.39 -17.01
CA ILE A 187 -11.84 -3.60 -18.23
C ILE A 187 -11.05 -4.39 -19.27
N ASN A 188 -9.76 -4.11 -19.45
CA ASN A 188 -8.96 -4.65 -20.55
C ASN A 188 -8.31 -6.01 -20.23
N TYR A 189 -7.97 -6.28 -18.96
CA TYR A 189 -7.09 -7.40 -18.60
C TYR A 189 -7.68 -8.39 -17.61
N PHE A 190 -8.83 -8.12 -16.98
CA PHE A 190 -9.39 -9.08 -16.03
C PHE A 190 -10.22 -10.10 -16.81
N PRO A 191 -9.83 -11.38 -16.85
CA PRO A 191 -10.65 -12.41 -17.47
C PRO A 191 -11.73 -12.90 -16.50
N ASP A 192 -12.65 -13.71 -17.01
CA ASP A 192 -13.72 -14.27 -16.20
C ASP A 192 -13.19 -15.32 -15.20
N GLY A 193 -13.92 -15.53 -14.10
CA GLY A 193 -13.47 -16.36 -12.99
C GLY A 193 -12.50 -15.65 -12.04
N TYR A 194 -11.88 -16.40 -11.11
CA TYR A 194 -11.08 -15.83 -10.01
C TYR A 194 -9.64 -16.38 -9.92
N SER A 195 -9.27 -17.38 -10.72
CA SER A 195 -7.96 -18.05 -10.63
C SER A 195 -6.77 -17.14 -10.96
N TRP A 196 -6.95 -16.21 -11.89
CA TRP A 196 -5.97 -15.22 -12.35
C TRP A 196 -5.62 -14.16 -11.29
N SER A 197 -6.51 -13.95 -10.31
CA SER A 197 -6.37 -12.86 -9.34
C SER A 197 -5.11 -13.02 -8.47
N LYS A 198 -4.65 -14.25 -8.25
CA LYS A 198 -3.41 -14.54 -7.54
C LYS A 198 -2.18 -13.99 -8.29
N GLU A 199 -2.07 -14.25 -9.58
CA GLU A 199 -0.96 -13.78 -10.41
C GLU A 199 -0.90 -12.24 -10.41
N LEU A 200 -2.04 -11.58 -10.64
CA LEU A 200 -2.08 -10.12 -10.63
C LEU A 200 -1.77 -9.53 -9.27
N SER A 201 -2.24 -10.15 -8.18
CA SER A 201 -1.96 -9.68 -6.82
C SER A 201 -0.46 -9.62 -6.51
N LEU A 202 0.33 -10.55 -7.06
CA LEU A 202 1.79 -10.57 -6.92
C LEU A 202 2.45 -9.44 -7.72
N ILE A 203 1.95 -9.17 -8.93
CA ILE A 203 2.41 -8.02 -9.73
C ILE A 203 2.14 -6.72 -8.97
N MET A 204 0.92 -6.53 -8.45
CA MET A 204 0.58 -5.36 -7.65
C MET A 204 1.45 -5.23 -6.39
N LEU A 205 1.73 -6.34 -5.71
CA LEU A 205 2.60 -6.36 -4.53
C LEU A 205 4.05 -5.98 -4.87
N LEU A 206 4.55 -6.43 -6.03
CA LEU A 206 5.86 -6.03 -6.55
C LEU A 206 5.94 -4.51 -6.76
N TRP A 207 4.93 -3.93 -7.41
CA TRP A 207 4.81 -2.48 -7.58
C TRP A 207 4.74 -1.74 -6.24
N VAL A 208 3.98 -2.28 -5.27
CA VAL A 208 3.89 -1.73 -3.90
C VAL A 208 5.25 -1.72 -3.21
N GLY A 209 6.02 -2.81 -3.31
CA GLY A 209 7.36 -2.88 -2.72
C GLY A 209 8.31 -1.82 -3.26
N PHE A 210 8.36 -1.65 -4.59
CA PHE A 210 9.28 -0.69 -5.21
C PHE A 210 8.84 0.77 -5.06
N ILE A 211 7.56 1.09 -5.27
CA ILE A 211 7.04 2.44 -5.02
C ILE A 211 7.16 2.79 -3.52
N GLY A 212 6.97 1.81 -2.63
CA GLY A 212 7.15 1.99 -1.19
C GLY A 212 8.55 2.48 -0.83
N ALA A 213 9.60 1.99 -1.51
CA ALA A 213 10.96 2.48 -1.32
C ALA A 213 11.10 3.97 -1.68
N SER A 214 10.48 4.39 -2.79
CA SER A 214 10.46 5.80 -3.21
C SER A 214 9.74 6.69 -2.17
N VAL A 215 8.61 6.23 -1.64
CA VAL A 215 7.85 6.91 -0.58
C VAL A 215 8.68 7.03 0.70
N CYS A 216 9.41 5.99 1.11
CA CYS A 216 10.32 6.06 2.25
C CYS A 216 11.47 7.06 2.04
N ALA A 217 11.94 7.21 0.79
CA ALA A 217 12.94 8.21 0.44
C ALA A 217 12.39 9.64 0.58
N HIS A 218 11.16 9.89 0.12
CA HIS A 218 10.47 11.18 0.29
C HIS A 218 10.28 11.54 1.77
N GLU A 219 9.81 10.60 2.59
CA GLU A 219 9.58 10.84 4.02
C GLU A 219 10.85 10.95 4.86
N GLY A 220 12.03 10.86 4.25
CA GLY A 220 13.30 10.95 4.98
C GLY A 220 13.53 9.79 5.96
N LYS A 221 12.78 8.69 5.83
CA LYS A 221 12.84 7.50 6.71
C LYS A 221 13.97 6.54 6.34
N HIS A 222 14.79 6.91 5.36
CA HIS A 222 16.03 6.20 5.08
C HIS A 222 16.89 6.19 6.34
N ILE A 223 17.61 5.09 6.59
CA ILE A 223 18.56 4.99 7.70
C ILE A 223 19.65 6.02 7.42
N GLN A 224 19.45 7.26 7.87
CA GLN A 224 20.48 8.27 7.82
C GLN A 224 21.67 7.71 8.59
N MET A 225 22.88 7.91 8.06
CA MET A 225 24.10 7.77 8.83
C MET A 225 24.18 8.87 9.92
N GLY A 226 23.21 8.89 10.85
CA GLY A 226 23.27 9.73 12.04
C GLY A 226 24.50 9.40 12.89
N ALA A 227 25.08 8.21 12.72
CA ALA A 227 26.37 7.83 13.30
C ALA A 227 27.53 8.67 12.73
N LEU A 228 27.54 8.98 11.43
CA LEU A 228 28.62 9.74 10.80
C LEU A 228 28.54 11.23 11.15
N LYS A 229 27.32 11.77 11.31
CA LYS A 229 27.08 13.15 11.78
C LYS A 229 27.68 13.42 13.17
N ARG A 230 27.87 12.40 14.02
CA ARG A 230 28.46 12.55 15.36
C ARG A 230 29.99 12.58 15.37
N ILE A 231 30.64 12.12 14.30
CA ILE A 231 32.10 11.97 14.21
C ILE A 231 32.72 13.08 13.35
N VAL A 232 31.96 13.63 12.40
CA VAL A 232 32.45 14.61 11.42
C VAL A 232 32.31 16.06 11.95
N PRO A 233 33.33 16.94 11.76
CA PRO A 233 33.25 18.35 12.14
C PRO A 233 32.05 19.08 11.50
N PRO A 234 31.46 20.11 12.15
CA PRO A 234 30.28 20.82 11.65
C PRO A 234 30.45 21.43 10.24
N SER A 235 31.68 21.77 9.87
CA SER A 235 32.03 22.31 8.54
C SER A 235 31.97 21.26 7.42
N LEU A 236 32.25 19.99 7.75
CA LEU A 236 32.29 18.86 6.81
C LEU A 236 30.99 18.04 6.81
N ALA A 237 30.13 18.22 7.82
CA ALA A 237 28.87 17.48 7.95
C ALA A 237 28.00 17.57 6.67
N ARG A 238 27.85 18.78 6.10
CA ARG A 238 27.07 19.01 4.87
C ARG A 238 27.61 18.23 3.65
N TRP A 239 28.94 18.12 3.55
CA TRP A 239 29.59 17.39 2.45
C TRP A 239 29.49 15.89 2.63
N SER A 240 29.65 15.41 3.87
CA SER A 240 29.47 13.99 4.20
C SER A 240 28.04 13.50 3.90
N GLU A 241 27.05 14.34 4.17
CA GLU A 241 25.64 14.06 3.88
C GLU A 241 25.37 14.08 2.36
N ALA A 242 25.88 15.08 1.64
CA ALA A 242 25.78 15.14 0.18
C ALA A 242 26.42 13.93 -0.51
N ILE A 243 27.59 13.47 -0.04
CA ILE A 243 28.27 12.26 -0.56
C ILE A 243 27.42 11.01 -0.29
N GLY A 244 26.83 10.88 0.90
CA GLY A 244 25.93 9.76 1.22
C GLY A 244 24.71 9.71 0.31
N PHE A 245 24.08 10.86 0.05
CA PHE A 245 22.98 10.95 -0.91
C PHE A 245 23.42 10.63 -2.34
N LEU A 246 24.59 11.09 -2.76
CA LEU A 246 25.11 10.80 -4.10
C LEU A 246 25.45 9.32 -4.28
N PHE A 247 26.02 8.67 -3.26
CA PHE A 247 26.27 7.23 -3.27
C PHE A 247 24.97 6.43 -3.38
N THR A 248 23.95 6.83 -2.62
CA THR A 248 22.62 6.22 -2.68
C THR A 248 21.97 6.44 -4.05
N ALA A 249 22.09 7.65 -4.61
CA ALA A 249 21.61 7.95 -5.95
C ALA A 249 22.32 7.11 -7.02
N ALA A 250 23.65 6.91 -6.92
CA ALA A 250 24.41 6.06 -7.83
C ALA A 250 23.97 4.58 -7.74
N PHE A 251 23.70 4.08 -6.53
CA PHE A 251 23.14 2.75 -6.34
C PHE A 251 21.73 2.64 -6.97
N CYS A 252 20.85 3.61 -6.72
CA CYS A 252 19.53 3.65 -7.34
C CYS A 252 19.62 3.72 -8.88
N PHE A 253 20.56 4.49 -9.43
CA PHE A 253 20.83 4.54 -10.87
C PHE A 253 21.24 3.15 -11.41
N PHE A 254 22.14 2.47 -10.72
CA PHE A 254 22.59 1.13 -11.13
C PHE A 254 21.41 0.13 -11.18
N ILE A 255 20.56 0.11 -10.14
CA ILE A 255 19.37 -0.75 -10.11
C ILE A 255 18.36 -0.34 -11.20
N ALA A 256 18.16 0.97 -11.42
CA ALA A 256 17.27 1.45 -12.46
C ALA A 256 17.75 1.06 -13.86
N LEU A 257 19.07 1.13 -14.11
CA LEU A 257 19.67 0.70 -15.37
C LEU A 257 19.48 -0.80 -15.60
N LEU A 258 19.71 -1.62 -14.57
CA LEU A 258 19.55 -3.07 -14.66
C LEU A 258 18.07 -3.45 -14.89
N GLY A 259 17.15 -2.79 -14.19
CA GLY A 259 15.71 -2.95 -14.38
C GLY A 259 15.25 -2.52 -15.78
N TYR A 260 15.85 -1.46 -16.35
CA TYR A 260 15.58 -1.04 -17.72
C TYR A 260 16.05 -2.06 -18.75
N ILE A 261 17.25 -2.62 -18.60
CA ILE A 261 17.78 -3.68 -19.48
C ILE A 261 16.83 -4.88 -19.46
N TYR A 262 16.42 -5.34 -18.28
CA TYR A 262 15.49 -6.45 -18.13
C TYR A 262 14.12 -6.15 -18.74
N ALA A 263 13.57 -4.95 -18.50
CA ALA A 263 12.28 -4.55 -19.07
C ALA A 263 12.31 -4.47 -20.61
N LYS A 264 13.44 -4.02 -21.18
CA LYS A 264 13.66 -3.99 -22.63
C LYS A 264 13.71 -5.40 -23.20
N GLU A 265 14.37 -6.32 -22.52
CA GLU A 265 14.43 -7.73 -22.93
C GLU A 265 13.03 -8.37 -22.90
N ALA A 266 12.26 -8.12 -21.84
CA ALA A 266 10.86 -8.57 -21.72
C ALA A 266 9.97 -8.01 -22.85
N LEU A 267 10.19 -6.76 -23.27
CA LEU A 267 9.52 -6.17 -24.44
C LEU A 267 9.88 -6.90 -25.74
N THR A 268 11.16 -7.24 -25.95
CA THR A 268 11.61 -7.90 -27.18
C THR A 268 11.17 -9.35 -27.30
N LEU A 269 11.02 -10.05 -26.17
CA LEU A 269 10.60 -11.45 -26.13
C LEU A 269 9.07 -11.61 -26.19
N GLU A 270 8.32 -10.50 -26.14
CA GLU A 270 6.85 -10.50 -26.07
C GLU A 270 6.29 -11.43 -24.98
N GLY A 271 7.02 -11.56 -23.86
CA GLY A 271 6.59 -12.36 -22.72
C GLY A 271 5.26 -11.86 -22.16
N ARG A 272 4.35 -12.79 -21.85
CA ARG A 272 3.04 -12.50 -21.27
C ARG A 272 2.69 -13.48 -20.18
N PHE A 273 2.03 -12.98 -19.16
CA PHE A 273 1.43 -13.79 -18.11
C PHE A 273 0.31 -14.69 -18.65
N GLU A 274 0.35 -15.99 -18.30
CA GLU A 274 -0.51 -17.01 -18.90
C GLU A 274 -2.00 -16.79 -18.62
N GLN A 275 -2.35 -16.30 -17.42
CA GLN A 275 -3.76 -16.22 -17.01
C GLN A 275 -4.40 -14.89 -17.39
N THR A 276 -3.62 -13.80 -17.37
CA THR A 276 -4.12 -12.43 -17.59
C THR A 276 -3.77 -11.85 -18.95
N ASN A 277 -2.87 -12.49 -19.71
CA ASN A 277 -2.34 -12.01 -20.98
C ASN A 277 -1.68 -10.61 -20.88
N ILE A 278 -1.29 -10.22 -19.66
CA ILE A 278 -0.60 -8.96 -19.38
C ILE A 278 0.84 -9.10 -19.89
N PRO A 279 1.35 -8.15 -20.68
CA PRO A 279 2.75 -8.13 -21.06
C PRO A 279 3.69 -8.06 -19.85
N ASP A 280 4.71 -8.91 -19.82
CA ASP A 280 5.64 -9.04 -18.68
C ASP A 280 6.34 -7.71 -18.34
N TRP A 281 6.60 -6.89 -19.37
CA TRP A 281 7.27 -5.60 -19.20
C TRP A 281 6.50 -4.65 -18.26
N ILE A 282 5.18 -4.81 -18.13
CA ILE A 282 4.35 -4.02 -17.23
C ILE A 282 4.69 -4.33 -15.77
N ALA A 283 5.03 -5.57 -15.43
CA ALA A 283 5.52 -5.89 -14.10
C ALA A 283 6.94 -5.36 -13.89
N THR A 284 7.81 -5.50 -14.90
CA THR A 284 9.23 -5.22 -14.74
C THR A 284 9.58 -3.74 -14.77
N ILE A 285 8.78 -2.89 -15.45
CA ILE A 285 9.00 -1.44 -15.52
C ILE A 285 8.84 -0.75 -14.16
N ALA A 286 8.19 -1.42 -13.19
CA ALA A 286 8.09 -0.94 -11.81
C ALA A 286 9.47 -0.64 -11.20
N VAL A 287 10.47 -1.49 -11.49
CA VAL A 287 11.84 -1.35 -10.98
C VAL A 287 12.51 -0.08 -11.50
N PRO A 288 12.74 0.10 -12.82
CA PRO A 288 13.40 1.30 -13.32
C PRO A 288 12.60 2.56 -12.99
N ALA A 289 11.27 2.51 -13.00
CA ALA A 289 10.45 3.67 -12.66
C ALA A 289 10.65 4.11 -11.20
N ALA A 290 10.48 3.20 -10.23
CA ALA A 290 10.60 3.55 -8.81
C ALA A 290 12.03 3.96 -8.42
N PHE A 291 13.04 3.25 -8.92
CA PHE A 291 14.44 3.57 -8.60
C PHE A 291 14.94 4.83 -9.33
N ALA A 292 14.45 5.13 -10.53
CA ALA A 292 14.74 6.42 -11.19
C ALA A 292 14.12 7.58 -10.41
N MET A 293 12.88 7.45 -9.93
CA MET A 293 12.24 8.46 -9.09
C MET A 293 13.00 8.67 -7.77
N THR A 294 13.38 7.58 -7.12
CA THR A 294 14.19 7.60 -5.89
C THR A 294 15.55 8.24 -6.12
N MET A 295 16.22 7.93 -7.24
CA MET A 295 17.49 8.55 -7.65
C MET A 295 17.35 10.06 -7.77
N LEU A 296 16.32 10.55 -8.47
CA LEU A 296 16.09 11.99 -8.66
C LEU A 296 15.88 12.72 -7.33
N ARG A 297 15.15 12.10 -6.40
CA ARG A 297 14.97 12.62 -5.03
C ARG A 297 16.29 12.75 -4.30
N TYR A 298 17.14 11.72 -4.35
CA TYR A 298 18.45 11.75 -3.70
C TYR A 298 19.44 12.72 -4.34
N ILE A 299 19.40 12.91 -5.67
CA ILE A 299 20.16 13.97 -6.34
C ILE A 299 19.69 15.34 -5.84
N GLY A 300 18.38 15.56 -5.75
CA GLY A 300 17.82 16.79 -5.19
C GLY A 300 18.24 17.01 -3.73
N ALA A 301 18.23 15.96 -2.90
CA ALA A 301 18.67 16.01 -1.51
C ALA A 301 20.18 16.32 -1.39
N ALA A 302 21.02 15.73 -2.24
CA ALA A 302 22.46 16.01 -2.29
C ALA A 302 22.74 17.48 -2.63
N VAL A 303 22.05 18.00 -3.65
CA VAL A 303 22.17 19.41 -4.07
C VAL A 303 21.66 20.34 -2.97
N SER A 304 20.57 19.97 -2.28
CA SER A 304 20.05 20.74 -1.15
C SER A 304 21.02 20.78 0.02
N ALA A 305 21.65 19.65 0.37
CA ALA A 305 22.65 19.57 1.42
C ALA A 305 23.87 20.47 1.16
N VAL A 306 24.36 20.52 -0.09
CA VAL A 306 25.47 21.41 -0.47
C VAL A 306 25.06 22.89 -0.39
N LEU A 307 23.85 23.22 -0.83
CA LEU A 307 23.32 24.59 -0.86
C LEU A 307 22.73 25.06 0.49
N GLY A 308 22.77 24.23 1.54
CA GLY A 308 22.24 24.55 2.86
C GLY A 308 20.70 24.61 2.92
N GLY A 309 20.02 23.95 1.99
CA GLY A 309 18.56 23.78 2.00
C GLY A 309 18.12 22.62 2.90
N SER A 310 16.80 22.49 3.09
CA SER A 310 16.18 21.46 3.93
C SER A 310 15.55 20.29 3.15
N TYR A 311 15.67 20.27 1.82
CA TYR A 311 15.00 19.26 1.00
C TYR A 311 15.67 17.88 1.18
N GLY A 312 14.87 16.87 1.57
CA GLY A 312 15.33 15.50 1.82
C GLY A 312 15.73 15.18 3.26
N ALA A 313 15.66 16.16 4.18
CA ALA A 313 15.88 15.92 5.61
C ALA A 313 14.67 15.21 6.25
N ALA A 314 14.89 14.43 7.31
CA ALA A 314 13.81 13.75 8.02
C ALA A 314 12.84 14.78 8.65
N PRO A 315 11.53 14.51 8.76
CA PRO A 315 10.55 15.46 9.29
C PRO A 315 10.88 16.04 10.68
N GLN A 316 11.58 15.28 11.52
CA GLN A 316 12.05 15.72 12.84
C GLN A 316 13.27 16.67 12.74
N GLU A 317 14.20 16.42 11.81
CA GLU A 317 15.30 17.33 11.51
C GLU A 317 14.79 18.59 10.81
N GLU A 318 13.84 18.50 9.87
CA GLU A 318 13.21 19.66 9.23
C GLU A 318 12.58 20.60 10.26
N ALA A 319 11.84 20.06 11.23
CA ALA A 319 11.23 20.84 12.31
C ALA A 319 12.29 21.54 13.20
N LEU A 320 13.40 20.86 13.48
CA LEU A 320 14.50 21.42 14.27
C LEU A 320 15.26 22.51 13.51
N VAL A 321 15.56 22.28 12.23
CA VAL A 321 16.25 23.23 11.34
C VAL A 321 15.40 24.47 11.12
N ALA A 322 14.10 24.30 10.83
CA ALA A 322 13.16 25.42 10.70
C ALA A 322 13.06 26.23 12.01
N ALA A 323 13.02 25.57 13.17
CA ALA A 323 13.04 26.26 14.47
C ALA A 323 14.36 27.02 14.72
N THR A 324 15.49 26.48 14.28
CA THR A 324 16.81 27.09 14.43
C THR A 324 16.98 28.29 13.51
N GLN A 325 16.57 28.17 12.25
CA GLN A 325 16.56 29.28 11.30
C GLN A 325 15.67 30.42 11.81
N LYS A 326 14.47 30.12 12.29
CA LYS A 326 13.57 31.14 12.85
C LYS A 326 14.19 31.88 14.04
N LYS A 327 14.93 31.18 14.92
CA LYS A 327 15.68 31.83 16.02
C LYS A 327 16.73 32.80 15.50
N ALA A 328 17.49 32.41 14.48
CA ALA A 328 18.50 33.28 13.86
C ALA A 328 17.88 34.51 13.19
N THR A 329 16.77 34.35 12.45
CA THR A 329 16.08 35.47 11.78
C THR A 329 15.41 36.43 12.78
N THR A 330 14.94 35.92 13.92
CA THR A 330 14.32 36.75 14.97
C THR A 330 15.38 37.53 15.76
N GLN A 331 16.57 36.96 15.96
CA GLN A 331 17.69 37.63 16.63
C GLN A 331 18.32 38.72 15.75
N GLY A 332 18.46 38.50 14.44
CA GLY A 332 18.97 39.51 13.51
C GLY A 332 17.98 40.64 13.15
N ALA A 333 16.73 40.57 13.59
CA ALA A 333 15.73 41.63 13.43
C ALA A 333 15.56 42.50 14.70
N GLN A 334 16.28 42.18 15.78
CA GLN A 334 16.29 42.91 17.05
C GLN A 334 17.59 43.69 17.29
N GLU A 335 18.55 43.61 16.35
CA GLU A 335 19.74 44.48 16.27
C GLU A 335 19.54 45.52 15.17
#